data_AF-A0A2G9PFZ6-F1
#
_entry.id   AF-A0A2G9PFZ6-F1
#
_cell.length_a   1.000
_cell.length_b   1.000
_cell.length_c   1.000
_cell.angle_alpha   90.00
_cell.angle_beta   90.00
_cell.angle_gamma   90.00
#
_symmetry.space_group_name_H-M   'P 1'
#
loop_
_entity.id
_entity.type
_entity.pdbx_description
1 polymer ?
#
loop_
_entity_poly.entity_id
_entity_poly.type
_entity_poly.pdbx_seq_one_letter_code
_entity_poly.pdbx_strand_id
1 'polypeptide(L)'
;MIIGVDFGATTAVAVVDLDGRPIAVASRRNWPFEGVLSFCSAYEAAFVSCDKKTPPRPVRQLNACFNAKLDHPDADLTLIEKLRITRNHSTRNQHERDALASALKCFHRRFQNQSRKISKRAPPELASKAKLFVARGNRFSSFKTAGAVSRPA
;
A
#
# COMPACT_ATOMS: atom_id res chain seq x y z
N MET A 1 -2.03 5.02 1.32
CA MET A 1 -1.26 4.24 0.33
C MET A 1 -0.94 2.86 0.88
N ILE A 2 -0.54 1.93 0.03
CA ILE A 2 -0.12 0.58 0.36
C ILE A 2 1.38 0.49 0.08
N ILE A 3 2.15 0.07 1.08
CA ILE A 3 3.61 -0.07 0.97
C ILE A 3 3.97 -1.55 0.98
N GLY A 4 4.38 -2.09 -0.17
CA GLY A 4 4.94 -3.44 -0.27
C GLY A 4 6.44 -3.42 -0.06
N VAL A 5 6.97 -4.39 0.69
CA VAL A 5 8.39 -4.46 1.02
C VAL A 5 8.95 -5.88 0.87
N ASP A 6 10.18 -5.96 0.38
CA ASP A 6 11.02 -7.16 0.41
C ASP A 6 12.33 -6.79 1.12
N PHE A 7 12.55 -7.32 2.32
CA PHE A 7 13.77 -7.08 3.10
C PHE A 7 14.74 -8.24 2.93
N GLY A 8 16.00 -7.92 2.60
CA GLY A 8 17.09 -8.88 2.44
C GLY A 8 18.41 -8.17 2.16
N ALA A 9 19.35 -8.87 1.52
CA ALA A 9 20.61 -8.27 1.07
C ALA A 9 20.37 -7.10 0.08
N THR A 10 19.33 -7.23 -0.73
CA THR A 10 18.74 -6.13 -1.50
C THR A 10 17.35 -5.89 -0.95
N THR A 11 17.13 -4.70 -0.41
CA THR A 11 15.80 -4.30 0.07
C THR A 11 15.09 -3.57 -1.05
N ALA A 12 13.82 -3.89 -1.25
CA ALA A 12 12.95 -3.20 -2.20
C ALA A 12 11.67 -2.71 -1.52
N VAL A 13 11.18 -1.58 -2.02
CA VAL A 13 9.95 -0.93 -1.58
C VAL A 13 9.14 -0.58 -2.80
N ALA A 14 7.84 -0.88 -2.76
CA ALA A 14 6.87 -0.44 -3.74
C ALA A 14 5.71 0.29 -3.04
N VAL A 15 5.33 1.44 -3.56
CA VAL A 15 4.23 2.25 -3.06
C VAL A 15 3.12 2.25 -4.10
N VAL A 16 1.94 1.82 -3.71
CA VAL A 16 0.73 1.76 -4.54
C VAL A 16 -0.33 2.66 -3.91
N ASP A 17 -1.00 3.46 -4.74
CA ASP A 17 -2.11 4.28 -4.27
C ASP A 17 -3.36 3.45 -3.95
N LEU A 18 -4.44 4.12 -3.53
CA LEU A 18 -5.69 3.45 -3.18
C LEU A 18 -6.60 3.22 -4.39
N ASP A 19 -6.05 3.35 -5.60
CA ASP A 19 -6.65 2.99 -6.88
C ASP A 19 -5.88 1.85 -7.58
N GLY A 20 -4.84 1.31 -6.93
CA GLY A 20 -4.03 0.21 -7.45
C GLY A 20 -2.96 0.65 -8.43
N ARG A 21 -2.62 1.95 -8.49
CA ARG A 21 -1.57 2.47 -9.36
C ARG A 21 -0.24 2.53 -8.61
N PRO A 22 0.85 1.98 -9.17
CA PRO A 22 2.18 2.16 -8.59
C PRO A 22 2.61 3.62 -8.67
N ILE A 23 3.04 4.18 -7.54
CA ILE A 23 3.51 5.57 -7.40
C ILE A 23 5.03 5.63 -7.34
N ALA A 24 5.64 4.67 -6.66
CA ALA A 24 7.09 4.59 -6.55
C ALA A 24 7.53 3.13 -6.38
N VAL A 25 8.66 2.78 -6.98
CA VAL A 25 9.33 1.49 -6.79
C VAL A 25 10.82 1.76 -6.71
N ALA A 26 11.46 1.28 -5.65
CA ALA A 26 12.88 1.50 -5.41
C ALA A 26 13.51 0.26 -4.77
N SER A 27 14.77 0.02 -5.08
CA SER A 27 15.57 -1.02 -4.44
C SER A 27 17.00 -0.54 -4.24
N ARG A 28 17.63 -1.00 -3.16
CA ARG A 28 19.03 -0.71 -2.82
C ARG A 28 19.64 -1.92 -2.12
N ARG A 29 20.88 -2.24 -2.48
CA ARG A 29 21.68 -3.22 -1.73
C ARG A 29 22.04 -2.64 -0.37
N ASN A 30 21.99 -3.45 0.69
CA ASN A 30 22.28 -3.05 2.06
C ASN A 30 21.51 -1.79 2.51
N TRP A 31 20.24 -1.66 2.10
CA TRP A 31 19.42 -0.51 2.51
C TRP A 31 19.11 -0.61 4.01
N PRO A 32 19.63 0.31 4.86
CA PRO A 32 19.30 0.29 6.28
C PRO A 32 17.81 0.54 6.51
N PHE A 33 17.29 0.00 7.61
CA PHE A 33 15.88 0.12 7.97
C PHE A 33 15.43 1.59 8.07
N GLU A 34 16.27 2.45 8.65
CA GLU A 34 16.04 3.88 8.80
C GLU A 34 15.93 4.58 7.43
N GLY A 35 16.73 4.13 6.46
CA GLY A 35 16.66 4.60 5.08
C GLY A 35 15.37 4.20 4.39
N VAL A 36 14.86 2.99 4.66
CA VAL A 36 13.55 2.55 4.15
C VAL A 36 12.43 3.35 4.81
N LEU A 37 12.51 3.57 6.12
CA LEU A 37 11.55 4.38 6.87
C LEU A 37 11.49 5.81 6.32
N SER A 38 12.64 6.44 6.10
CA SER A 38 12.75 7.79 5.52
C SER A 38 12.20 7.87 4.09
N PHE A 39 12.41 6.84 3.26
CA PHE A 39 11.78 6.80 1.94
C PHE A 39 10.25 6.70 2.03
N CYS A 40 9.76 5.84 2.93
CA CYS A 40 8.34 5.61 3.12
C CYS A 40 7.62 6.81 3.78
N SER A 41 8.33 7.67 4.53
CA SER A 41 7.72 8.79 5.26
C SER A 41 7.12 9.87 4.37
N ALA A 42 7.45 9.88 3.07
CA ALA A 42 6.79 10.74 2.08
C ALA A 42 5.34 10.32 1.78
N TYR A 43 4.89 9.16 2.28
CA TYR A 43 3.61 8.56 1.93
C TYR A 43 2.77 8.23 3.16
N GLU A 44 1.49 8.59 3.12
CA GLU A 44 0.54 8.18 4.17
C GLU A 44 0.15 6.70 4.01
N ALA A 45 0.88 5.82 4.69
CA ALA A 45 0.61 4.39 4.66
C ALA A 45 -0.71 4.04 5.40
N ALA A 46 -1.55 3.23 4.75
CA ALA A 46 -2.71 2.58 5.35
C ALA A 46 -2.45 1.08 5.54
N PHE A 47 -1.65 0.51 4.63
CA PHE A 47 -1.21 -0.87 4.68
C PHE A 47 0.30 -0.96 4.46
N VAL A 48 0.93 -1.90 5.14
CA VAL A 48 2.26 -2.42 4.82
C VAL A 48 2.10 -3.89 4.47
N SER A 49 2.70 -4.35 3.38
CA SER A 49 2.59 -5.74 2.93
C SER A 49 3.92 -6.39 2.56
N CYS A 50 3.94 -7.71 2.60
CA CYS A 50 5.05 -8.54 2.12
C CYS A 50 4.54 -9.77 1.37
N ASP A 51 5.42 -10.41 0.61
CA ASP A 51 5.11 -11.60 -0.20
C ASP A 51 5.22 -12.93 0.56
N LYS A 52 5.68 -12.90 1.82
CA LYS A 52 5.83 -14.09 2.68
C LYS A 52 4.62 -14.30 3.58
N LYS A 53 4.24 -15.57 3.80
CA LYS A 53 3.19 -16.00 4.73
C LYS A 53 3.44 -15.52 6.16
N THR A 54 4.68 -15.60 6.60
CA THR A 54 5.09 -15.09 7.91
C THR A 54 5.89 -13.81 7.68
N PRO A 55 5.34 -12.62 8.01
CA PRO A 55 6.06 -11.37 7.81
C PRO A 55 7.41 -11.38 8.54
N PRO A 56 8.51 -10.95 7.91
CA PRO A 56 9.78 -10.75 8.61
C PRO A 56 9.69 -9.67 9.70
N ARG A 57 10.59 -9.70 10.69
CA ARG A 57 10.64 -8.70 11.79
C ARG A 57 10.68 -7.25 11.27
N PRO A 58 11.52 -6.88 10.28
CA PRO A 58 11.56 -5.51 9.77
C PRO A 58 10.22 -5.04 9.18
N VAL A 59 9.44 -5.93 8.55
CA VAL A 59 8.11 -5.61 8.02
C VAL A 59 7.14 -5.25 9.15
N ARG A 60 7.16 -6.02 10.25
CA ARG A 60 6.37 -5.73 11.45
C ARG A 60 6.79 -4.44 12.16
N GLN A 61 8.08 -4.13 12.14
CA GLN A 61 8.55 -2.84 12.69
C GLN A 61 8.05 -1.69 11.81
N LEU A 62 8.16 -1.82 10.49
CA LEU A 62 7.73 -0.80 9.56
C LEU A 62 6.23 -0.49 9.68
N ASN A 63 5.36 -1.51 9.72
CA ASN A 63 3.92 -1.27 9.85
C ASN A 63 3.56 -0.60 11.20
N ALA A 64 4.26 -0.97 12.28
CA ALA A 64 4.08 -0.33 13.58
C ALA A 64 4.49 1.15 13.56
N CYS A 65 5.64 1.50 12.95
CA CYS A 65 6.09 2.88 12.80
C CYS A 65 5.07 3.77 12.08
N PHE A 66 4.36 3.23 11.09
CA PHE A 66 3.34 3.96 10.35
C PHE A 66 1.92 3.84 10.91
N ASN A 67 1.72 3.11 12.01
CA ASN A 67 0.40 2.71 12.50
C ASN A 67 -0.50 2.16 11.36
N ALA A 68 0.12 1.38 10.47
CA ALA A 68 -0.50 0.85 9.27
C ALA A 68 -0.89 -0.62 9.49
N LYS A 69 -1.94 -1.06 8.80
CA LYS A 69 -2.36 -2.46 8.84
C LYS A 69 -1.32 -3.33 8.14
N LEU A 70 -0.95 -4.44 8.77
CA LEU A 70 -0.08 -5.44 8.15
C LEU A 70 -0.91 -6.37 7.26
N ASP A 71 -0.49 -6.58 6.02
CA ASP A 71 -1.08 -7.55 5.12
C ASP A 71 -0.02 -8.54 4.61
N HIS A 72 -0.39 -9.81 4.54
CA HIS A 72 0.45 -10.87 4.02
C HIS A 72 -0.42 -11.98 3.43
N PRO A 73 0.10 -12.80 2.51
CA PRO A 73 -0.66 -13.89 1.95
C PRO A 73 -0.78 -15.07 2.93
N ASP A 74 -1.69 -15.99 2.65
CA ASP A 74 -1.90 -17.21 3.46
C ASP A 74 -0.80 -18.27 3.19
N ALA A 75 -0.12 -18.15 2.05
CA ALA A 75 1.07 -18.89 1.63
C ALA A 75 2.01 -17.95 0.89
N ASP A 76 3.32 -18.23 0.89
CA ASP A 76 4.31 -17.42 0.18
C ASP A 76 3.93 -17.26 -1.31
N LEU A 77 4.11 -16.05 -1.85
CA LEU A 77 3.80 -15.81 -3.25
C LEU A 77 4.77 -16.56 -4.15
N THR A 78 4.21 -17.36 -5.05
CA THR A 78 4.97 -18.03 -6.08
C THR A 78 5.48 -17.04 -7.12
N LEU A 79 6.57 -17.39 -7.82
CA LEU A 79 7.09 -16.56 -8.91
C LEU A 79 6.04 -16.31 -10.00
N ILE A 80 5.24 -17.33 -10.34
CA ILE A 80 4.17 -17.24 -11.36
C ILE A 80 3.11 -16.22 -10.91
N GLU A 81 2.68 -16.26 -9.65
CA GLU A 81 1.75 -15.27 -9.12
C GLU A 81 2.32 -13.85 -9.20
N LYS A 82 3.58 -13.67 -8.78
CA LYS A 82 4.24 -12.37 -8.80
C LYS A 82 4.29 -11.79 -10.22
N LEU A 83 4.75 -12.59 -11.19
CA LEU A 83 4.78 -12.22 -12.61
C LEU A 83 3.39 -11.87 -13.15
N ARG A 84 2.37 -12.66 -12.80
CA ARG A 84 0.98 -12.39 -13.22
C ARG A 84 0.47 -11.06 -12.66
N ILE A 85 0.74 -10.78 -11.39
CA ILE A 85 0.29 -9.55 -10.71
C ILE A 85 1.01 -8.33 -11.31
N THR A 86 2.30 -8.43 -11.57
CA THR A 86 3.12 -7.31 -12.06
C THR A 86 3.22 -7.22 -13.58
N ARG A 87 2.47 -8.04 -14.34
CA ARG A 87 2.63 -8.19 -15.80
C ARG A 87 2.60 -6.89 -16.61
N ASN A 88 1.89 -5.88 -16.12
CA ASN A 88 1.71 -4.58 -16.78
C ASN A 88 2.62 -3.49 -16.21
N HIS A 89 3.62 -3.87 -15.41
CA HIS A 89 4.50 -2.95 -14.71
C HIS A 89 5.96 -3.36 -14.91
N SER A 90 6.80 -2.41 -15.30
CA SER A 90 8.24 -2.62 -15.35
C SER A 90 8.84 -2.60 -13.95
N THR A 91 9.76 -3.53 -13.70
CA THR A 91 10.55 -3.61 -12.46
C THR A 91 11.99 -3.88 -12.85
N ARG A 92 12.96 -3.31 -12.12
CA ARG A 92 14.38 -3.41 -12.51
C ARG A 92 15.02 -4.72 -12.09
N ASN A 93 14.45 -5.40 -11.10
CA ASN A 93 14.95 -6.66 -10.57
C ASN A 93 13.83 -7.43 -9.87
N GLN A 94 14.16 -8.67 -9.47
CA GLN A 94 13.23 -9.54 -8.76
C GLN A 94 12.72 -8.97 -7.44
N HIS A 95 13.53 -8.22 -6.70
CA HIS A 95 13.13 -7.67 -5.40
C HIS A 95 12.06 -6.58 -5.56
N GLU A 96 12.21 -5.70 -6.56
CA GLU A 96 11.19 -4.72 -6.91
C GLU A 96 9.88 -5.37 -7.35
N ARG A 97 9.96 -6.46 -8.13
CA ARG A 97 8.79 -7.26 -8.50
C ARG A 97 8.09 -7.84 -7.29
N ASP A 98 8.85 -8.42 -6.36
CA ASP A 98 8.31 -9.09 -5.19
C ASP A 98 7.63 -8.07 -4.25
N ALA A 99 8.27 -6.93 -4.02
CA ALA A 99 7.69 -5.79 -3.29
C ALA A 99 6.41 -5.28 -3.99
N LEU A 100 6.45 -5.03 -5.30
CA LEU A 100 5.29 -4.54 -6.05
C LEU A 100 4.13 -5.54 -6.09
N ALA A 101 4.43 -6.83 -6.28
CA ALA A 101 3.44 -7.90 -6.27
C ALA A 101 2.71 -7.96 -4.92
N SER A 102 3.43 -7.83 -3.81
CA SER A 102 2.83 -7.80 -2.47
C SER A 102 1.89 -6.59 -2.27
N ALA A 103 2.27 -5.40 -2.78
CA ALA A 103 1.45 -4.19 -2.68
C ALA A 103 0.17 -4.29 -3.53
N LEU A 104 0.29 -4.73 -4.77
CA LEU A 104 -0.86 -4.92 -5.66
C LEU A 104 -1.78 -6.04 -5.18
N LYS A 105 -1.25 -7.17 -4.69
CA LYS A 105 -2.07 -8.24 -4.11
C LYS A 105 -2.85 -7.73 -2.88
N CYS A 106 -2.20 -6.93 -2.03
CA CYS A 106 -2.86 -6.26 -0.91
C CYS A 106 -4.02 -5.39 -1.38
N PHE A 107 -3.81 -4.53 -2.39
CA PHE A 107 -4.88 -3.71 -2.97
C PHE A 107 -6.06 -4.55 -3.45
N HIS A 108 -5.78 -5.58 -4.28
CA HIS A 108 -6.81 -6.45 -4.85
C HIS A 108 -7.64 -7.16 -3.77
N ARG A 109 -6.98 -7.70 -2.73
CA ARG A 109 -7.65 -8.45 -1.65
C ARG A 109 -8.38 -7.54 -0.66
N ARG A 110 -7.76 -6.42 -0.27
CA ARG A 110 -8.20 -5.64 0.88
C ARG A 110 -9.02 -4.42 0.53
N PHE A 111 -8.82 -3.82 -0.64
CA PHE A 111 -9.31 -2.46 -0.87
C PHE A 111 -9.92 -2.18 -2.25
N GLN A 112 -9.71 -3.01 -3.26
CA GLN A 112 -10.22 -2.75 -4.62
C GLN A 112 -11.75 -2.56 -4.67
N ASN A 113 -12.49 -3.36 -3.90
CA ASN A 113 -13.95 -3.28 -3.84
C ASN A 113 -14.43 -1.99 -3.16
N GLN A 114 -13.79 -1.61 -2.06
CA GLN A 114 -14.08 -0.39 -1.32
C GLN A 114 -13.69 0.83 -2.14
N SER A 115 -12.52 0.84 -2.75
CA SER A 115 -12.05 1.90 -3.65
C SER A 115 -13.07 2.18 -4.75
N ARG A 116 -13.52 1.13 -5.46
CA ARG A 116 -14.56 1.26 -6.51
C ARG A 116 -15.88 1.83 -5.97
N LYS A 117 -16.33 1.40 -4.79
CA LYS A 117 -17.56 1.91 -4.17
C LYS A 117 -17.42 3.38 -3.79
N ILE A 118 -16.27 3.78 -3.26
CA ILE A 118 -15.99 5.16 -2.86
C ILE A 118 -15.89 6.06 -4.08
N SER A 119 -15.18 5.66 -5.14
CA SER A 119 -15.08 6.43 -6.38
C SER A 119 -16.42 6.73 -7.05
N LYS A 120 -17.45 5.91 -6.82
CA LYS A 120 -18.81 6.14 -7.32
C LYS A 120 -19.66 7.08 -6.46
N ARG A 121 -19.29 7.26 -5.18
CA ARG A 121 -20.12 7.97 -4.18
C ARG A 121 -19.50 9.27 -3.70
N ALA A 122 -18.18 9.33 -3.64
CA ALA A 122 -17.45 10.50 -3.17
C ALA A 122 -17.21 11.47 -4.33
N PRO A 123 -17.28 12.80 -4.09
CA PRO A 123 -16.80 13.79 -5.04
C PRO A 123 -15.34 13.49 -5.45
N PRO A 124 -14.95 13.67 -6.73
CA PRO A 124 -13.61 13.34 -7.21
C PRO A 124 -12.48 13.95 -6.36
N GLU A 125 -12.64 15.20 -5.92
CA GLU A 125 -11.69 15.95 -5.11
C GLU A 125 -11.44 15.34 -3.72
N LEU A 126 -12.45 14.66 -3.16
CA LEU A 126 -12.39 14.06 -1.83
C LEU A 126 -12.21 12.54 -1.86
N ALA A 127 -12.26 11.93 -3.04
CA ALA A 127 -12.20 10.48 -3.21
C ALA A 127 -10.92 9.89 -2.60
N SER A 128 -9.77 10.52 -2.81
CA SER A 128 -8.48 10.07 -2.26
C SER A 128 -8.46 10.10 -0.73
N LYS A 129 -8.95 11.18 -0.12
CA LYS A 129 -9.05 11.32 1.35
C LYS A 129 -10.05 10.32 1.94
N ALA A 130 -11.20 10.14 1.29
CA ALA A 130 -12.21 9.18 1.68
C ALA A 130 -11.69 7.74 1.63
N LYS A 131 -10.93 7.39 0.59
CA LYS A 131 -10.29 6.08 0.47
C LYS A 131 -9.30 5.85 1.61
N LEU A 132 -8.44 6.83 1.91
CA LEU A 132 -7.48 6.71 2.99
C LEU A 132 -8.18 6.52 4.35
N PHE A 133 -9.23 7.29 4.61
CA PHE A 133 -10.04 7.18 5.82
C PHE A 133 -10.63 5.78 6.00
N VAL A 134 -11.21 5.21 4.94
CA VAL A 134 -11.78 3.86 4.96
C VAL A 134 -10.70 2.78 5.04
N ALA A 135 -9.58 2.95 4.34
CA ALA A 135 -8.45 2.02 4.39
C ALA A 135 -7.90 1.86 5.81
N ARG A 136 -7.82 2.97 6.57
CA ARG A 136 -7.44 2.96 8.00
C ARG A 136 -8.47 2.29 8.93
N GLY A 137 -9.65 1.92 8.43
CA GLY A 137 -10.64 1.10 9.16
C GLY A 137 -11.92 1.83 9.53
N ASN A 138 -12.05 3.10 9.15
CA ASN A 138 -13.27 3.87 9.42
C ASN A 138 -14.40 3.50 8.46
N ARG A 139 -15.64 3.65 8.89
CA ARG A 139 -16.80 3.47 8.00
C ARG A 139 -16.95 4.67 7.08
N PHE A 140 -17.25 4.42 5.81
CA PHE A 140 -17.48 5.49 4.83
C PHE A 140 -18.62 6.44 5.26
N SER A 141 -19.65 5.94 5.96
CA SER A 141 -20.74 6.77 6.49
C SER A 141 -20.29 7.82 7.51
N SER A 142 -19.14 7.61 8.15
CA SER A 142 -18.55 8.54 9.13
C SER A 142 -17.58 9.53 8.46
N PHE A 143 -17.34 9.42 7.15
CA PHE A 143 -16.51 10.35 6.43
C PHE A 143 -17.28 11.67 6.26
N LYS A 144 -17.02 12.62 7.16
CA LYS A 144 -17.52 13.99 7.02
C LYS A 144 -16.66 14.72 6.02
N THR A 145 -17.28 15.36 5.04
CA THR A 145 -16.62 16.40 4.24
C THR A 145 -16.32 17.56 5.19
N ALA A 146 -15.12 17.60 5.77
CA ALA A 146 -14.64 18.82 6.43
C ALA A 146 -14.64 19.92 5.37
N GLY A 147 -15.68 20.78 5.38
CA GLY A 147 -15.94 21.77 4.34
C GLY A 147 -17.35 21.75 3.73
N ALA A 148 -18.40 21.40 4.47
CA ALA A 148 -19.69 22.07 4.22
C ALA A 148 -19.59 23.44 4.89
N VAL A 149 -19.03 24.43 4.18
CA VAL A 149 -19.15 25.83 4.58
C VAL A 149 -20.64 26.09 4.72
N SER A 150 -21.04 26.45 5.94
CA SER A 150 -22.32 27.04 6.28
C SER A 150 -22.76 28.02 5.19
N ARG A 151 -23.83 27.69 4.46
CA ARG A 151 -24.58 28.73 3.76
C ARG A 151 -25.16 29.64 4.85
N PRO A 152 -24.86 30.95 4.88
CA PRO A 152 -25.61 31.83 5.75
C PRO A 152 -27.07 31.86 5.28
N ALA A 153 -27.95 31.98 6.27
CA ALA A 153 -29.40 32.11 6.10
C ALA A 153 -29.77 33.41 5.36
#